data_AF-A0A9X2J035-F1
#
_entry.id   AF-A0A9X2J035-F1
#
_cell.length_a   1.000
_cell.length_b   1.000
_cell.length_c   1.000
_cell.angle_alpha   90.00
_cell.angle_beta   90.00
_cell.angle_gamma   90.00
#
_symmetry.space_group_name_H-M   'P 1'
#
loop_
_entity.id
_entity.type
_entity.pdbx_description
1 polymer ?
#
loop_
_entity_poly.entity_id
_entity_poly.type
_entity_poly.pdbx_seq_one_letter_code
_entity_poly.pdbx_strand_id
1 'polypeptide(L)' 'MQVIETVQPPPGMADLWLAQYRDCSAEPIGLSPAKAHFLLVVHAGHGPECRPYLAAAAFHDCDMMHNYR' A
#
# COMPACT_ATOMS: atom_id res chain seq x y z
N MET A 1 -15.60 -19.28 12.43
CA MET A 1 -14.78 -19.20 11.20
C MET A 1 -14.67 -17.72 10.86
N GLN A 2 -13.62 -17.04 11.35
CA GLN A 2 -13.44 -15.62 11.05
C GLN A 2 -12.88 -15.53 9.64
N VAL A 3 -13.63 -14.93 8.73
CA VAL A 3 -13.11 -14.51 7.44
C VAL A 3 -12.02 -13.49 7.78
N ILE A 4 -10.77 -13.87 7.56
CA ILE A 4 -9.72 -12.90 7.31
C ILE A 4 -10.20 -12.16 6.07
N GLU A 5 -10.85 -11.01 6.27
CA GLU A 5 -11.19 -10.10 5.18
C GLU A 5 -9.84 -9.64 4.65
N THR A 6 -9.32 -10.39 3.68
CA THR A 6 -8.09 -10.07 3.00
C THR A 6 -8.28 -8.64 2.53
N VAL A 7 -7.42 -7.76 2.99
CA VAL A 7 -7.34 -6.36 2.60
C VAL A 7 -6.98 -6.34 1.11
N GLN A 8 -7.97 -6.67 0.28
CA GLN A 8 -7.88 -6.73 -1.16
C GLN A 8 -8.70 -5.56 -1.68
N PRO A 9 -8.14 -4.75 -2.59
CA PRO A 9 -8.92 -3.76 -3.29
C PRO A 9 -10.16 -4.41 -3.90
N PRO A 10 -11.31 -3.72 -3.93
CA PRO A 10 -12.47 -4.20 -4.67
C PRO A 10 -12.10 -4.43 -6.15
N PRO A 11 -12.71 -5.41 -6.81
CA PRO A 11 -12.36 -5.78 -8.18
C PRO A 11 -12.45 -4.56 -9.10
N GLY A 12 -11.39 -4.31 -9.88
CA GLY A 12 -11.21 -3.13 -10.73
C GLY A 12 -10.42 -1.97 -10.12
N MET A 13 -10.34 -1.85 -8.79
CA MET A 13 -9.46 -0.84 -8.16
C MET A 13 -7.98 -1.21 -8.21
N ALA A 14 -7.66 -2.50 -8.23
CA ALA A 14 -6.27 -2.97 -8.35
C ALA A 14 -5.60 -2.45 -9.64
N ASP A 15 -6.28 -2.57 -10.78
CA ASP A 15 -5.80 -2.05 -12.08
C ASP A 15 -5.62 -0.53 -12.06
N LEU A 16 -6.56 0.20 -11.45
CA LEU A 16 -6.44 1.64 -11.29
C LEU A 16 -5.22 2.03 -10.44
N TRP A 17 -4.97 1.31 -9.35
CA TRP A 17 -3.82 1.55 -8.49
C TRP A 17 -2.51 1.17 -9.17
N LEU A 18 -2.48 0.08 -9.95
CA LEU A 18 -1.33 -0.28 -10.78
C LEU A 18 -1.01 0.80 -11.81
N ALA A 19 -2.03 1.31 -12.49
CA ALA A 19 -1.85 2.38 -13.46
C ALA A 19 -1.38 3.68 -12.78
N GLN A 20 -1.93 4.01 -11.62
CA GLN A 20 -1.60 5.22 -10.86
C GLN A 20 -0.19 5.19 -10.27
N TYR A 21 0.28 4.04 -9.77
CA TYR A 21 1.56 3.90 -9.08
C TYR A 21 2.60 3.13 -9.89
N ARG A 22 2.41 3.03 -11.22
CA ARG A 22 3.41 2.51 -12.14
C ARG A 22 4.73 3.28 -12.06
N ASP A 23 4.64 4.60 -11.85
CA ASP A 23 5.82 5.44 -11.69
C ASP A 23 6.40 5.31 -10.27
N CYS A 24 7.55 4.65 -10.18
CA CYS A 24 8.22 4.40 -8.91
C CYS A 24 8.91 5.64 -8.31
N SER A 25 8.97 6.75 -9.06
CA SER A 25 9.56 8.02 -8.63
C SER A 25 8.52 8.99 -8.09
N ALA A 26 7.24 8.69 -8.25
CA ALA A 26 6.12 9.48 -7.74
C ALA A 26 5.80 9.11 -6.30
N GLU A 27 5.51 10.12 -5.47
CA GLU A 27 5.00 9.87 -4.11
C GLU A 27 3.49 9.59 -4.14
N PRO A 28 3.04 8.49 -3.49
CA PRO A 28 1.63 8.20 -3.39
C PRO A 28 0.93 9.14 -2.41
N ILE A 29 -0.10 9.83 -2.87
CA ILE A 29 -1.00 10.63 -2.04
C ILE A 29 -2.27 9.86 -1.67
N GLY A 30 -2.86 10.20 -0.53
CA GLY A 30 -4.12 9.60 -0.06
C GLY A 30 -4.00 8.10 0.18
N LEU A 31 -2.99 7.70 0.96
CA LEU A 31 -2.81 6.32 1.39
C LEU A 31 -3.92 5.94 2.39
N SER A 32 -4.48 4.76 2.17
CA SER A 32 -5.34 4.06 3.11
C SER A 32 -4.65 2.74 3.49
N PRO A 33 -5.03 2.08 4.60
CA PRO A 33 -4.42 0.81 4.98
C PRO A 33 -4.43 -0.23 3.85
N ALA A 34 -5.52 -0.29 3.09
CA ALA A 34 -5.64 -1.19 1.95
C ALA A 34 -4.70 -0.86 0.79
N LYS A 35 -4.55 0.44 0.49
CA LYS A 35 -3.66 0.91 -0.55
C LYS A 35 -2.19 0.75 -0.15
N ALA A 36 -1.86 1.00 1.12
CA ALA A 36 -0.50 0.79 1.63
C ALA A 36 -0.10 -0.68 1.56
N HIS A 37 -0.97 -1.60 2.02
CA HIS A 37 -0.72 -3.03 1.92
C HIS A 37 -0.54 -3.48 0.46
N PHE A 38 -1.38 -2.99 -0.45
CA PHE A 38 -1.25 -3.27 -1.88
C PHE A 38 0.10 -2.82 -2.45
N LEU A 39 0.53 -1.59 -2.15
CA LEU A 39 1.80 -1.06 -2.63
C LEU A 39 3.00 -1.83 -2.07
N LEU A 40 2.96 -2.25 -0.81
CA LEU A 40 3.99 -3.09 -0.21
C LEU A 40 4.14 -4.42 -0.96
N VAL A 41 3.03 -5.07 -1.32
CA VAL A 41 3.06 -6.34 -2.07
C VAL A 41 3.54 -6.15 -3.51
N VAL A 42 3.00 -5.15 -4.22
CA VAL A 42 3.31 -4.94 -5.65
C VAL A 42 4.72 -4.41 -5.86
N HIS A 43 5.20 -3.52 -4.99
CA HIS A 43 6.52 -2.89 -5.12
C HIS A 43 7.60 -3.51 -4.23
N ALA A 44 7.31 -4.63 -3.55
CA ALA A 44 8.29 -5.37 -2.75
C ALA A 44 9.59 -5.67 -3.53
N GLY A 45 9.48 -5.92 -4.84
CA GLY A 45 10.64 -6.22 -5.69
C GLY A 45 11.61 -5.07 -5.91
N HIS A 46 11.18 -3.81 -5.72
CA HIS A 46 12.05 -2.63 -5.85
C HIS A 46 12.59 -2.15 -4.49
N GLY A 47 11.91 -2.47 -3.40
CA GLY A 47 12.34 -2.14 -2.04
C GLY A 47 12.56 -0.63 -1.83
N PRO A 48 13.66 -0.21 -1.17
CA PRO A 48 13.87 1.17 -0.74
C PRO A 48 14.14 2.15 -1.90
N GLU A 49 14.38 1.68 -3.12
CA GLU A 49 14.55 2.55 -4.30
C GLU A 49 13.20 3.02 -4.86
N CYS A 50 12.09 2.45 -4.38
CA CYS A 50 10.74 2.77 -4.83
C CYS A 50 10.03 3.70 -3.83
N ARG A 51 9.67 4.90 -4.28
CA ARG A 51 8.94 5.86 -3.44
C ARG A 51 7.56 5.35 -3.00
N PRO A 52 6.77 4.69 -3.88
CA PRO A 52 5.53 4.02 -3.46
C PRO A 52 5.72 3.01 -2.32
N TYR A 53 6.79 2.21 -2.40
CA TYR A 53 7.11 1.23 -1.35
C TYR A 53 7.48 1.90 -0.03
N LEU A 54 8.39 2.89 -0.07
CA LEU A 54 8.81 3.62 1.12
C LEU A 54 7.65 4.36 1.81
N ALA A 55 6.81 5.04 1.03
CA ALA A 55 5.66 5.75 1.57
C ALA A 55 4.62 4.80 2.17
N ALA A 56 4.40 3.64 1.54
CA ALA A 56 3.50 2.62 2.06
C ALA A 56 4.02 1.97 3.36
N ALA A 57 5.33 1.70 3.44
CA ALA A 57 5.97 1.20 4.66
C ALA A 57 5.83 2.20 5.81
N ALA A 58 6.19 3.47 5.57
CA ALA A 58 6.08 4.52 6.57
C ALA A 58 4.63 4.72 7.06
N PHE A 59 3.66 4.66 6.15
CA PHE A 59 2.24 4.71 6.53
C PHE A 59 1.85 3.53 7.41
N HIS A 60 2.30 2.32 7.08
CA HIS A 60 1.96 1.12 7.84
C HIS A 60 2.55 1.15 9.26
N ASP A 61 3.79 1.63 9.41
CA ASP A 61 4.41 1.85 10.72
C ASP A 61 3.64 2.91 11.53
N CYS A 62 3.24 4.02 10.91
CA CYS A 62 2.44 5.05 11.58
C CYS A 62 1.05 4.55 11.98
N ASP A 63 0.37 3.75 11.16
CA ASP A 63 -0.95 3.17 11.46
C ASP A 63 -0.87 2.19 12.64
N MET A 64 0.16 1.35 12.68
CA MET A 64 0.43 0.48 13.83
C MET A 64 0.63 1.31 15.10
N MET A 65 1.41 2.39 15.06
CA MET A 65 1.62 3.24 16.24
C MET A 65 0.35 3.97 16.72
N HIS A 66 -0.61 4.24 15.82
CA HIS A 66 -1.92 4.81 16.20
C HIS A 66 -2.87 3.76 16.79
N ASN A 67 -2.83 2.51 16.31
CA ASN A 67 -3.71 1.44 16.78
C ASN A 67 -3.25 0.77 18.09
N TYR A 68 -2.02 1.02 18.54
CA TYR A 68 -1.44 0.46 19.77
C TYR A 68 -1.54 1.36 21.02
N ARG A 69 -2.43 2.37 21.04
CA ARG A 69 -2.60 3.30 22.18
C ARG A 69 -3.88 3.05 22.98
#